data_AF-A0AA38PG29-F1
#
_entry.id   AF-A0AA38PG29-F1
#
_cell.length_a   1.000
_cell.length_b   1.000
_cell.length_c   1.000
_cell.angle_alpha   90.00
_cell.angle_beta   90.00
_cell.angle_gamma   90.00
#
_symmetry.space_group_name_H-M   'P 1'
#
loop_
_entity.id
_entity.type
_entity.pdbx_description
1 polymer ?
#
loop_
_entity_poly.entity_id
_entity_poly.type
_entity_poly.pdbx_seq_one_letter_code
_entity_poly.pdbx_strand_id
1 'polypeptide(L)'
;MLANIEFQLPHLNKDLSNWVIYKHRVATVIRSYGLGRHLEGNVRLPKQVIESDGEFYLRGNSTALTDDEYDKHMNEQDAYDAKEAQVREIIYQTIPLSLYVSVKGKATAHDTWKELCSIMERASFTRTEGLKTRMMKLRTPEHGDVRETLAQLQLLYEEVTGMGGTISEQFYISSIRRACGKSYRDLFKSLAIRSQVTDTPLTSKYLIEAVRQEALELDAEKEL
;
A
#
# COMPACT_ATOMS: atom_id res chain seq x y z
N MET A 1 5.63 -32.67 -5.29
CA MET A 1 6.22 -32.11 -4.05
C MET A 1 6.79 -30.75 -4.43
N LEU A 2 6.01 -29.67 -4.30
CA LEU A 2 6.56 -28.33 -4.50
C LEU A 2 7.39 -28.01 -3.25
N ALA A 3 8.66 -27.67 -3.45
CA ALA A 3 9.54 -27.25 -2.38
C ALA A 3 8.83 -26.17 -1.55
N ASN A 4 8.89 -26.29 -0.22
CA ASN A 4 8.52 -25.22 0.71
C ASN A 4 9.46 -24.03 0.44
N ILE A 5 9.09 -23.19 -0.52
CA ILE A 5 9.72 -21.90 -0.71
C ILE A 5 9.20 -21.05 0.45
N GLU A 6 10.02 -20.89 1.47
CA GLU A 6 9.76 -19.97 2.57
C GLU A 6 9.80 -18.55 1.98
N PHE A 7 8.62 -18.03 1.63
CA PHE A 7 8.53 -16.67 1.11
C PHE A 7 8.86 -15.70 2.24
N GLN A 8 9.99 -14.99 2.14
CA GLN A 8 10.27 -13.87 3.02
C GLN A 8 9.24 -12.76 2.77
N LEU A 9 8.22 -12.73 3.63
CA LEU A 9 7.21 -11.68 3.60
C LEU A 9 7.80 -10.40 4.20
N PRO A 10 7.57 -9.23 3.58
CA PRO A 10 7.99 -7.98 4.17
C PRO A 10 7.19 -7.73 5.46
N HIS A 11 7.86 -7.30 6.52
CA HIS A 11 7.14 -6.71 7.65
C HIS A 11 6.55 -5.37 7.24
N LEU A 12 5.34 -5.08 7.71
CA LEU A 12 4.69 -3.81 7.49
C LEU A 12 5.41 -2.70 8.27
N ASN A 13 5.88 -1.68 7.55
CA ASN A 13 6.58 -0.57 8.18
C ASN A 13 5.60 0.25 9.02
N LYS A 14 6.06 0.73 10.19
CA LYS A 14 5.27 1.62 11.06
C LYS A 14 4.84 2.90 10.34
N ASP A 15 5.61 3.30 9.34
CA ASP A 15 5.39 4.51 8.57
C ASP A 15 4.48 4.28 7.34
N LEU A 16 4.09 3.03 7.06
CA LEU A 16 3.27 2.60 5.92
C LEU A 16 3.92 2.81 4.55
N SER A 17 5.21 3.17 4.48
CA SER A 17 5.95 3.41 3.24
C SER A 17 5.94 2.23 2.28
N ASN A 18 5.81 1.01 2.81
CA ASN A 18 5.74 -0.23 2.03
C ASN A 18 4.33 -0.82 1.94
N TRP A 19 3.26 -0.09 2.30
CA TRP A 19 1.90 -0.63 2.37
C TRP A 19 1.45 -1.29 1.06
N VAL A 20 1.70 -0.66 -0.09
CA VAL A 20 1.31 -1.22 -1.40
C VAL A 20 2.03 -2.53 -1.68
N ILE A 21 3.35 -2.55 -1.44
CA ILE A 21 4.20 -3.73 -1.66
C ILE A 21 3.78 -4.85 -0.71
N TYR A 22 3.60 -4.52 0.57
CA TYR A 22 3.14 -5.43 1.60
C TYR A 22 1.80 -6.07 1.23
N LYS A 23 0.78 -5.26 0.92
CA LYS A 23 -0.57 -5.71 0.59
C LYS A 23 -0.55 -6.68 -0.58
N HIS A 24 0.22 -6.35 -1.63
CA HIS A 24 0.38 -7.20 -2.80
C HIS A 24 1.07 -8.52 -2.44
N ARG A 25 2.24 -8.47 -1.77
CA ARG A 25 3.05 -9.66 -1.44
C ARG A 25 2.31 -10.64 -0.54
N VAL A 26 1.67 -10.17 0.53
CA VAL A 26 0.90 -11.01 1.45
C VAL A 26 -0.23 -11.71 0.71
N ALA A 27 -1.00 -10.97 -0.11
CA ALA A 27 -2.08 -11.55 -0.90
C ALA A 27 -1.57 -12.57 -1.94
N THR A 28 -0.42 -12.34 -2.57
CA THR A 28 0.21 -13.30 -3.49
C THR A 28 0.62 -14.59 -2.76
N VAL A 29 1.27 -14.47 -1.60
CA VAL A 29 1.72 -15.64 -0.84
C VAL A 29 0.53 -16.48 -0.36
N ILE A 30 -0.49 -15.85 0.21
CA ILE A 30 -1.72 -16.54 0.62
C ILE A 30 -2.38 -17.28 -0.55
N ARG A 31 -2.41 -16.67 -1.74
CA ARG A 31 -2.92 -17.34 -2.95
C ARG A 31 -2.04 -18.50 -3.41
N SER A 32 -0.72 -18.40 -3.27
CA SER A 32 0.20 -19.48 -3.61
C SER A 32 0.01 -20.74 -2.75
N TYR A 33 -0.46 -20.57 -1.51
CA TYR A 33 -0.88 -21.66 -0.62
C TYR A 33 -2.30 -22.19 -0.91
N GLY A 34 -2.99 -21.69 -1.93
CA GLY A 34 -4.37 -22.08 -2.25
C GLY A 34 -5.42 -21.49 -1.31
N LEU A 35 -5.06 -20.53 -0.46
CA LEU A 35 -5.92 -19.96 0.59
C LEU A 35 -6.65 -18.68 0.12
N GLY A 36 -6.57 -18.33 -1.17
CA GLY A 36 -7.13 -17.08 -1.70
C GLY A 36 -8.62 -16.89 -1.40
N ARG A 37 -9.41 -17.97 -1.40
CA ARG A 37 -10.85 -17.91 -1.08
C ARG A 37 -11.14 -17.52 0.37
N HIS A 38 -10.27 -17.91 1.31
CA HIS A 38 -10.37 -17.50 2.72
C HIS A 38 -10.04 -16.01 2.89
N LEU A 39 -9.02 -15.52 2.17
CA LEU A 39 -8.66 -14.11 2.16
C LEU A 39 -9.77 -13.22 1.58
N GLU A 40 -10.40 -13.67 0.50
CA GLU A 40 -11.42 -12.92 -0.24
C GLU A 40 -12.83 -13.08 0.35
N GLY A 41 -13.03 -14.01 1.29
CA GLY A 41 -14.35 -14.27 1.89
C GLY A 41 -15.29 -15.09 0.99
N ASN A 42 -14.74 -15.76 -0.02
CA ASN A 42 -15.48 -16.55 -1.01
C ASN A 42 -15.51 -18.05 -0.67
N VAL A 43 -14.97 -18.44 0.48
CA VAL A 43 -14.98 -19.82 0.95
C VAL A 43 -16.39 -20.21 1.40
N ARG A 44 -16.83 -21.41 1.04
CA ARG A 44 -18.08 -21.98 1.56
C ARG A 44 -17.83 -22.45 2.98
N LEU A 45 -18.56 -21.90 3.94
CA LEU A 45 -18.51 -22.37 5.32
C LEU A 45 -19.08 -23.79 5.39
N PRO A 46 -18.41 -24.71 6.10
CA PRO A 46 -19.01 -25.98 6.47
C PRO A 46 -20.32 -25.76 7.23
N LYS A 47 -21.29 -26.65 7.02
CA LYS A 47 -22.56 -26.56 7.75
C LYS A 47 -22.31 -26.92 9.20
N GLN A 48 -22.82 -26.09 10.11
CA GLN A 48 -22.73 -26.35 11.54
C GLN A 48 -23.52 -27.63 11.90
N VAL A 49 -22.87 -28.52 12.64
CA VAL A 49 -23.52 -29.66 13.28
C VAL A 49 -24.16 -29.20 14.60
N ILE A 50 -25.39 -29.66 14.85
CA ILE A 50 -26.15 -29.41 16.08
C ILE A 50 -26.53 -30.75 16.70
N GLU A 51 -26.49 -30.84 18.02
CA GLU A 51 -26.93 -32.00 18.78
C GLU A 51 -28.37 -31.77 19.25
N SER A 52 -29.25 -32.76 19.07
CA SER A 52 -30.63 -32.76 19.56
C SER A 52 -31.02 -34.18 19.95
N ASP A 53 -31.57 -34.36 21.14
CA ASP A 53 -32.03 -35.67 21.65
C ASP A 53 -30.99 -36.81 21.56
N GLY A 54 -29.69 -36.47 21.67
CA GLY A 54 -28.58 -37.43 21.60
C GLY A 54 -28.15 -37.83 20.18
N GLU A 55 -28.74 -37.22 19.15
CA GLU A 55 -28.36 -37.40 17.75
C GLU A 55 -27.79 -36.10 17.16
N PHE A 56 -26.95 -36.23 16.14
CA PHE A 56 -26.32 -35.10 15.45
C PHE A 56 -27.02 -34.79 14.14
N TYR A 57 -27.23 -33.50 13.87
CA TYR A 57 -27.92 -33.03 12.67
C TYR A 57 -27.12 -31.90 12.03
N LEU A 58 -27.16 -31.78 10.71
CA LEU A 58 -26.77 -30.54 10.07
C LEU A 58 -27.81 -29.46 10.36
N ARG A 59 -27.37 -28.25 10.67
CA ARG A 59 -28.27 -27.12 10.87
C ARG A 59 -29.22 -26.95 9.67
N GLY A 60 -30.52 -27.03 9.94
CA GLY A 60 -31.58 -26.95 8.91
C GLY A 60 -31.91 -28.27 8.21
N ASN A 61 -31.34 -29.39 8.67
CA ASN A 61 -31.69 -30.74 8.22
C ASN A 61 -32.50 -31.47 9.31
N SER A 62 -33.37 -32.38 8.89
CA SER A 62 -34.23 -33.17 9.78
C SER A 62 -33.82 -34.65 9.88
N THR A 63 -32.80 -35.05 9.12
CA THR A 63 -32.23 -36.39 9.16
C THR A 63 -30.98 -36.39 10.03
N ALA A 64 -30.92 -37.30 11.00
CA ALA A 64 -29.74 -37.52 11.82
C ALA A 64 -28.57 -37.98 10.94
N LEU A 65 -27.38 -37.50 11.28
CA LEU A 65 -26.13 -37.90 10.67
C LEU A 65 -25.76 -39.30 11.14
N THR A 66 -25.30 -40.14 10.21
CA THR A 66 -24.56 -41.34 10.56
C THR A 66 -23.18 -40.97 11.14
N ASP A 67 -22.55 -41.88 11.88
CA ASP A 67 -21.21 -41.65 12.44
C ASP A 67 -20.20 -41.25 11.36
N ASP A 68 -20.22 -41.93 10.21
CA ASP A 68 -19.35 -41.61 9.06
C ASP A 68 -19.60 -40.20 8.49
N GLU A 69 -20.87 -39.76 8.43
CA GLU A 69 -21.21 -38.42 7.96
C GLU A 69 -20.85 -37.34 8.98
N TYR A 70 -21.02 -37.63 10.28
CA TYR A 70 -20.58 -36.76 11.37
C TYR A 70 -19.07 -36.55 11.31
N ASP A 71 -18.29 -37.63 11.28
CA ASP A 71 -16.83 -37.58 11.22
C ASP A 71 -16.35 -36.83 9.98
N LYS A 72 -17.00 -37.04 8.83
CA LYS A 72 -16.70 -36.30 7.62
C LYS A 72 -16.93 -34.79 7.80
N HIS A 73 -18.04 -34.38 8.41
CA HIS A 73 -18.33 -32.97 8.64
C HIS A 73 -17.38 -32.31 9.65
N MET A 74 -16.98 -33.03 10.70
CA MET A 74 -15.97 -32.53 11.65
C MET A 74 -14.61 -32.36 10.99
N ASN A 75 -14.18 -33.32 10.16
CA ASN A 75 -12.96 -33.18 9.37
C ASN A 75 -13.02 -31.99 8.39
N GLU A 76 -14.18 -31.73 7.76
CA GLU A 76 -14.38 -30.56 6.90
C GLU A 76 -14.29 -29.24 7.69
N GLN A 77 -14.83 -29.22 8.91
CA GLN A 77 -14.76 -28.07 9.82
C GLN A 77 -13.33 -27.81 10.29
N ASP A 78 -12.62 -28.83 10.77
CA ASP A 78 -11.22 -28.73 11.20
C ASP A 78 -10.32 -28.26 10.05
N ALA A 79 -10.53 -28.79 8.84
CA ALA A 79 -9.79 -28.35 7.65
C ALA A 79 -10.09 -26.90 7.27
N TYR A 80 -11.31 -26.42 7.50
CA TYR A 80 -11.66 -25.02 7.31
C TYR A 80 -10.96 -24.13 8.36
N ASP A 81 -11.05 -24.51 9.63
CA ASP A 81 -10.48 -23.74 10.75
C ASP A 81 -8.96 -23.68 10.68
N ALA A 82 -8.30 -24.77 10.28
CA ALA A 82 -6.86 -24.80 10.03
C ALA A 82 -6.43 -23.80 8.95
N LYS A 83 -7.22 -23.68 7.85
CA LYS A 83 -6.94 -22.73 6.77
C LYS A 83 -7.20 -21.28 7.20
N GLU A 84 -8.27 -21.03 7.94
CA GLU A 84 -8.54 -19.72 8.54
C GLU A 84 -7.39 -19.29 9.47
N ALA A 85 -6.92 -20.20 10.33
CA ALA A 85 -5.80 -19.97 11.23
C ALA A 85 -4.51 -19.69 10.45
N GLN A 86 -4.22 -20.46 9.40
CA GLN A 86 -3.03 -20.26 8.56
C GLN A 86 -3.01 -18.88 7.91
N VAL A 87 -4.13 -18.41 7.35
CA VAL A 87 -4.20 -17.06 6.75
C VAL A 87 -3.98 -15.98 7.82
N ARG A 88 -4.62 -16.12 8.97
CA ARG A 88 -4.47 -15.17 10.10
C ARG A 88 -3.03 -15.12 10.59
N GLU A 89 -2.39 -16.26 10.75
CA GLU A 89 -1.00 -16.34 11.22
C GLU A 89 -0.03 -15.65 10.26
N ILE A 90 -0.19 -15.87 8.94
CA ILE A 90 0.58 -15.15 7.92
C ILE A 90 0.44 -13.63 8.11
N ILE A 91 -0.77 -13.13 8.36
CA ILE A 91 -1.02 -11.70 8.58
C ILE A 91 -0.39 -11.24 9.90
N TYR A 92 -0.56 -12.00 10.98
CA TYR A 92 -0.14 -11.61 12.32
C TYR A 92 1.38 -11.54 12.48
N GLN A 93 2.12 -12.44 11.83
CA GLN A 93 3.58 -12.45 11.87
C GLN A 93 4.20 -11.23 11.19
N THR A 94 3.48 -10.62 10.23
CA THR A 94 4.03 -9.56 9.37
C THR A 94 3.55 -8.16 9.73
N ILE A 95 2.70 -8.01 10.75
CA ILE A 95 2.20 -6.70 11.23
C ILE A 95 2.77 -6.30 12.59
N PRO A 96 2.88 -4.99 12.89
CA PRO A 96 3.15 -4.49 14.24
C PRO A 96 2.09 -4.92 15.27
N LEU A 97 2.52 -5.08 16.52
CA LEU A 97 1.65 -5.46 17.65
C LEU A 97 0.39 -4.57 17.80
N SER A 98 0.52 -3.26 17.55
CA SER A 98 -0.61 -2.33 17.61
C SER A 98 -1.72 -2.66 16.61
N LEU A 99 -1.36 -3.13 15.42
CA LEU A 99 -2.32 -3.57 14.41
C LEU A 99 -2.88 -4.94 14.78
N TYR A 100 -2.04 -5.87 15.26
CA TYR A 100 -2.48 -7.17 15.74
C TYR A 100 -3.60 -7.05 16.78
N VAL A 101 -3.43 -6.19 17.80
CA VAL A 101 -4.46 -5.96 18.82
C VAL A 101 -5.78 -5.47 18.21
N SER A 102 -5.72 -4.66 17.16
CA SER A 102 -6.89 -4.13 16.47
C SER A 102 -7.64 -5.19 15.64
N VAL A 103 -6.96 -6.21 15.12
CA VAL A 103 -7.55 -7.18 14.17
C VAL A 103 -7.73 -8.60 14.72
N LYS A 104 -7.14 -8.97 15.86
CA LYS A 104 -7.14 -10.35 16.40
C LYS A 104 -8.53 -10.91 16.78
N GLY A 105 -9.54 -10.06 16.93
CA GLY A 105 -10.90 -10.46 17.34
C GLY A 105 -11.90 -10.65 16.20
N LYS A 106 -11.44 -10.65 14.95
CA LYS A 106 -12.32 -10.71 13.77
C LYS A 106 -12.77 -12.15 13.49
N ALA A 107 -14.05 -12.32 13.12
CA ALA A 107 -14.72 -13.61 12.99
C ALA A 107 -14.10 -14.51 11.92
N THR A 108 -13.61 -13.93 10.82
CA THR A 108 -12.93 -14.67 9.73
C THR A 108 -11.56 -14.06 9.40
N ALA A 109 -10.73 -14.82 8.68
CA ALA A 109 -9.50 -14.35 8.07
C ALA A 109 -9.78 -13.22 7.07
N HIS A 110 -10.88 -13.31 6.32
CA HIS A 110 -11.38 -12.24 5.46
C HIS A 110 -11.63 -10.95 6.25
N ASP A 111 -12.37 -11.02 7.36
CA ASP A 111 -12.67 -9.85 8.19
C ASP A 111 -11.41 -9.25 8.81
N THR A 112 -10.46 -10.11 9.19
CA THR A 112 -9.13 -9.71 9.68
C THR A 112 -8.38 -8.90 8.62
N TRP A 113 -8.32 -9.42 7.39
CA TRP A 113 -7.65 -8.78 6.26
C TRP A 113 -8.35 -7.48 5.83
N LYS A 114 -9.68 -7.48 5.77
CA LYS A 114 -10.49 -6.32 5.41
C LYS A 114 -10.34 -5.19 6.42
N GLU A 115 -10.36 -5.50 7.71
CA GLU A 115 -10.13 -4.50 8.76
C GLU A 115 -8.71 -3.93 8.66
N LEU A 116 -7.70 -4.78 8.49
CA LEU A 116 -6.31 -4.33 8.31
C LEU A 116 -6.21 -3.38 7.11
N CYS A 117 -6.78 -3.74 5.97
CA CYS A 117 -6.79 -2.87 4.79
C CYS A 117 -7.47 -1.52 5.07
N SER A 118 -8.62 -1.53 5.75
CA SER A 118 -9.37 -0.31 6.10
C SER A 118 -8.57 0.64 7.00
N ILE A 119 -7.94 0.11 8.05
CA ILE A 119 -7.08 0.90 8.96
C ILE A 119 -5.93 1.53 8.18
N MET A 120 -5.28 0.72 7.34
CA MET A 120 -4.07 1.10 6.63
C MET A 120 -4.34 2.08 5.49
N GLU A 121 -5.43 1.90 4.75
CA GLU A 121 -5.83 2.81 3.68
C GLU A 121 -6.25 4.17 4.23
N ARG A 122 -6.95 4.21 5.37
CA ARG A 122 -7.30 5.46 6.05
C ARG A 122 -6.04 6.20 6.52
N ALA A 123 -5.11 5.49 7.17
CA ALA A 123 -3.87 6.08 7.65
C ALA A 123 -2.95 6.54 6.50
N SER A 124 -2.85 5.75 5.43
CA SER A 124 -2.12 6.10 4.21
C SER A 124 -2.71 7.34 3.53
N PHE A 125 -4.03 7.46 3.47
CA PHE A 125 -4.70 8.66 2.96
C PHE A 125 -4.33 9.92 3.75
N THR A 126 -4.49 9.91 5.08
CA THR A 126 -4.14 11.08 5.91
C THR A 126 -2.67 11.45 5.79
N ARG A 127 -1.77 10.45 5.73
CA ARG A 127 -0.34 10.68 5.61
C ARG A 127 0.05 11.22 4.24
N THR A 128 -0.48 10.65 3.16
CA THR A 128 -0.21 11.12 1.79
C THR A 128 -0.66 12.57 1.60
N GLU A 129 -1.79 12.99 2.19
CA GLU A 129 -2.21 14.40 2.18
C GLU A 129 -1.27 15.31 2.99
N GLY A 130 -0.77 14.83 4.13
CA GLY A 130 0.28 15.53 4.90
C GLY A 130 1.57 15.71 4.10
N LEU A 131 2.00 14.68 3.36
CA LEU A 131 3.18 14.74 2.49
C LEU A 131 2.98 15.70 1.32
N LYS A 132 1.83 15.66 0.63
CA LYS A 132 1.48 16.65 -0.41
C LYS A 132 1.49 18.08 0.12
N THR A 133 1.00 18.28 1.34
CA THR A 133 1.07 19.59 2.01
C THR A 133 2.52 20.02 2.24
N ARG A 134 3.41 19.11 2.65
CA ARG A 134 4.85 19.38 2.77
C ARG A 134 5.49 19.70 1.42
N MET A 135 5.17 18.94 0.36
CA MET A 135 5.64 19.21 -1.01
C MET A 135 5.29 20.63 -1.46
N MET A 136 4.05 21.07 -1.21
CA MET A 136 3.63 22.43 -1.54
C MET A 136 4.39 23.48 -0.72
N LYS A 137 4.65 23.23 0.56
CA LYS A 137 5.34 24.19 1.44
C LYS A 137 6.85 24.27 1.20
N LEU A 138 7.45 23.23 0.62
CA LEU A 138 8.88 23.15 0.38
C LEU A 138 9.38 24.32 -0.49
N ARG A 139 10.51 24.90 -0.10
CA ARG A 139 11.18 26.03 -0.75
C ARG A 139 12.67 25.88 -0.64
N THR A 140 13.36 26.26 -1.70
CA THR A 140 14.78 26.56 -1.63
C THR A 140 14.97 27.77 -0.72
N PRO A 141 15.78 27.66 0.35
CA PRO A 141 16.19 28.81 1.15
C PRO A 141 16.89 29.87 0.30
N GLU A 142 16.94 31.12 0.77
CA GLU A 142 17.52 32.25 0.02
C GLU A 142 18.99 32.03 -0.39
N HIS A 143 19.75 31.27 0.41
CA HIS A 143 21.12 30.85 0.12
C HIS A 143 21.27 29.32 0.02
N GLY A 144 20.16 28.62 -0.20
CA GLY A 144 20.15 27.15 -0.29
C GLY A 144 20.35 26.66 -1.71
N ASP A 145 20.76 25.40 -1.85
CA ASP A 145 20.86 24.73 -3.14
C ASP A 145 19.48 24.20 -3.59
N VAL A 146 19.05 24.60 -4.79
CA VAL A 146 17.81 24.09 -5.40
C VAL A 146 17.88 22.58 -5.64
N ARG A 147 19.06 22.03 -5.92
CA ARG A 147 19.28 20.61 -6.21
C ARG A 147 18.94 19.76 -4.99
N GLU A 148 19.33 20.20 -3.80
CA GLU A 148 18.96 19.56 -2.53
C GLU A 148 17.45 19.63 -2.30
N THR A 149 16.84 20.78 -2.58
CA THR A 149 15.39 20.96 -2.46
C THR A 149 14.62 20.05 -3.42
N LEU A 150 15.08 19.89 -4.66
CA LEU A 150 14.51 18.96 -5.64
C LEU A 150 14.70 17.49 -5.22
N ALA A 151 15.83 17.14 -4.62
CA ALA A 151 16.05 15.79 -4.07
C ALA A 151 15.06 15.49 -2.94
N GLN A 152 14.84 16.43 -2.02
CA GLN A 152 13.81 16.30 -0.99
C GLN A 152 12.40 16.16 -1.58
N LEU A 153 12.09 16.92 -2.64
CA LEU A 153 10.81 16.84 -3.32
C LEU A 153 10.61 15.47 -4.02
N GLN A 154 11.66 14.87 -4.56
CA GLN A 154 11.66 13.53 -5.13
C GLN A 154 11.41 12.46 -4.05
N LEU A 155 12.07 12.57 -2.89
CA LEU A 155 11.83 11.64 -1.76
C LEU A 155 10.37 11.70 -1.28
N LEU A 156 9.78 12.89 -1.20
CA LEU A 156 8.36 13.04 -0.86
C LEU A 156 7.43 12.43 -1.92
N TYR A 157 7.78 12.54 -3.21
CA TYR A 157 7.03 11.89 -4.29
C TYR A 157 7.07 10.36 -4.17
N GLU A 158 8.25 9.79 -3.93
CA GLU A 158 8.46 8.36 -3.73
C GLU A 158 7.71 7.85 -2.49
N GLU A 159 7.72 8.61 -1.38
CA GLU A 159 6.98 8.25 -0.16
C GLU A 159 5.46 8.22 -0.41
N VAL A 160 4.92 9.20 -1.14
CA VAL A 160 3.48 9.24 -1.48
C VAL A 160 3.10 8.05 -2.37
N THR A 161 3.90 7.77 -3.39
CA THR A 161 3.63 6.66 -4.31
C THR A 161 3.81 5.29 -3.67
N GLY A 162 4.79 5.12 -2.77
CA GLY A 162 4.98 3.90 -1.99
C GLY A 162 3.79 3.56 -1.08
N MET A 163 3.10 4.58 -0.58
CA MET A 163 1.85 4.45 0.20
C MET A 163 0.60 4.22 -0.67
N GLY A 164 0.74 4.21 -1.99
CA GLY A 164 -0.38 4.07 -2.93
C GLY A 164 -1.10 5.39 -3.23
N GLY A 165 -0.55 6.51 -2.77
CA GLY A 165 -1.01 7.83 -3.16
C GLY A 165 -0.62 8.15 -4.60
N THR A 166 -1.46 8.92 -5.28
CA THR A 166 -1.17 9.43 -6.63
C THR A 166 -0.84 10.92 -6.57
N ILE A 167 0.10 11.32 -7.42
CA ILE A 167 0.46 12.71 -7.65
C ILE A 167 0.26 12.99 -9.13
N SER A 168 -0.57 13.99 -9.45
CA SER A 168 -0.76 14.40 -10.84
C SER A 168 0.47 15.16 -11.35
N GLU A 169 0.74 15.03 -12.65
CA GLU A 169 1.85 15.73 -13.31
C GLU A 169 1.81 17.24 -13.07
N GLN A 170 0.60 17.82 -13.16
CA GLN A 170 0.36 19.23 -12.93
C GLN A 170 0.66 19.66 -11.48
N PHE A 171 0.30 18.84 -10.50
CA PHE A 171 0.61 19.12 -9.09
C PHE A 171 2.11 19.07 -8.84
N TYR A 172 2.80 18.09 -9.42
CA TYR A 172 4.24 17.94 -9.24
C TYR A 172 5.03 19.08 -9.90
N ILE A 173 4.69 19.44 -11.15
CA ILE A 173 5.23 20.62 -11.84
C ILE A 173 5.01 21.90 -11.02
N SER A 174 3.81 22.07 -10.48
CA SER A 174 3.49 23.24 -9.64
C SER A 174 4.34 23.26 -8.37
N SER A 175 4.57 22.11 -7.74
CA SER A 175 5.43 21.96 -6.56
C SER A 175 6.90 22.26 -6.89
N ILE A 176 7.41 21.79 -8.03
CA ILE A 176 8.78 22.08 -8.51
C ILE A 176 8.98 23.58 -8.72
N ARG A 177 8.11 24.22 -9.52
CA ARG A 177 8.18 25.67 -9.78
C ARG A 177 8.14 26.48 -8.50
N ARG A 178 7.28 26.03 -7.59
CA ARG A 178 7.07 26.64 -6.29
C ARG A 178 8.32 26.48 -5.40
N ALA A 179 9.00 25.32 -5.43
CA ALA A 179 10.21 25.05 -4.67
C ALA A 179 11.41 25.91 -5.11
N CYS A 180 11.63 26.06 -6.42
CA CYS A 180 12.82 26.74 -6.97
C CYS A 180 12.90 28.25 -6.68
N GLY A 181 11.81 28.88 -6.23
CA GLY A 181 11.84 30.28 -5.82
C GLY A 181 11.87 31.28 -6.99
N LYS A 182 12.29 32.53 -6.71
CA LYS A 182 12.17 33.64 -7.67
C LYS A 182 13.22 33.63 -8.77
N SER A 183 14.43 33.14 -8.49
CA SER A 183 15.57 33.18 -9.42
C SER A 183 15.32 32.38 -10.70
N TYR A 184 14.52 31.31 -10.63
CA TYR A 184 14.20 30.44 -11.76
C TYR A 184 12.95 30.88 -12.55
N ARG A 185 12.38 32.06 -12.27
CA ARG A 185 11.14 32.52 -12.92
C ARG A 185 11.29 32.69 -14.43
N ASP A 186 12.42 33.22 -14.89
CA ASP A 186 12.63 33.49 -16.31
C ASP A 186 12.88 32.21 -17.10
N LEU A 187 13.60 31.24 -16.52
CA LEU A 187 13.65 29.86 -17.01
C LEU A 187 12.23 29.28 -17.18
N PHE A 188 11.35 29.40 -16.17
CA PHE A 188 10.00 28.85 -16.30
C PHE A 188 9.16 29.52 -17.40
N LYS A 189 9.35 30.81 -17.66
CA LYS A 189 8.71 31.50 -18.78
C LYS A 189 9.23 30.99 -20.12
N SER A 190 10.55 30.87 -20.27
CA SER A 190 11.16 30.39 -21.53
C SER A 190 10.71 28.98 -21.87
N LEU A 191 10.67 28.09 -20.86
CA LEU A 191 10.17 26.72 -21.02
C LEU A 191 8.68 26.66 -21.37
N ALA A 192 7.85 27.55 -20.81
CA ALA A 192 6.43 27.64 -21.15
C ALA A 192 6.20 28.08 -22.60
N ILE A 193 6.94 29.10 -23.06
CA ILE A 193 6.89 29.56 -24.45
C ILE A 193 7.33 28.44 -25.39
N ARG A 194 8.44 27.75 -25.08
CA ARG A 194 8.92 26.61 -25.87
C ARG A 194 7.86 25.52 -26.00
N SER A 195 7.20 25.16 -24.89
CA SER A 195 6.15 24.15 -24.88
C SER A 195 4.98 24.52 -25.80
N GLN A 196 4.58 25.80 -25.82
CA GLN A 196 3.52 26.30 -26.72
C GLN A 196 3.95 26.27 -28.19
N VAL A 197 5.17 26.70 -28.50
CA VAL A 197 5.66 26.76 -29.90
C VAL A 197 5.86 25.36 -30.49
N THR A 198 6.27 24.39 -29.67
CA THR A 198 6.61 23.02 -30.10
C THR A 198 5.45 22.03 -29.95
N ASP A 199 4.29 22.47 -29.45
CA ASP A 199 3.14 21.65 -29.07
C ASP A 199 3.52 20.41 -28.23
N THR A 200 4.63 20.52 -27.47
CA THR A 200 5.15 19.43 -26.65
C THR A 200 4.89 19.77 -25.19
N PRO A 201 4.14 18.92 -24.45
CA PRO A 201 3.78 19.21 -23.08
C PRO A 201 5.02 19.22 -22.17
N LEU A 202 5.10 20.24 -21.31
CA LEU A 202 6.13 20.32 -20.29
C LEU A 202 5.93 19.19 -19.27
N THR A 203 6.93 18.33 -19.10
CA THR A 203 6.96 17.28 -18.09
C THR A 203 7.81 17.69 -16.90
N SER A 204 7.49 17.15 -15.73
CA SER A 204 8.25 17.27 -14.48
C SER A 204 9.69 16.81 -14.64
N LYS A 205 9.93 15.71 -15.35
CA LYS A 205 11.28 15.20 -15.65
C LYS A 205 12.11 16.23 -16.40
N TYR A 206 11.55 16.80 -17.48
CA TYR A 206 12.24 17.81 -18.26
C TYR A 206 12.44 19.10 -17.46
N LEU A 207 11.46 19.49 -16.64
CA LEU A 207 11.57 20.65 -15.76
C LEU A 207 12.68 20.52 -14.71
N ILE A 208 12.79 19.35 -14.05
CA ILE A 208 13.85 19.05 -13.08
C ILE A 208 15.23 19.15 -13.75
N GLU A 209 15.38 18.60 -14.96
CA GLU A 209 16.65 18.65 -15.68
C GLU A 209 17.02 20.10 -16.04
N ALA A 210 16.08 20.87 -16.57
CA ALA A 210 16.33 22.27 -16.91
C ALA A 210 16.73 23.11 -15.69
N VAL A 211 16.10 22.90 -14.53
CA VAL A 211 16.47 23.59 -13.28
C VAL A 211 17.88 23.21 -12.82
N ARG A 212 18.28 21.94 -12.99
CA ARG A 212 19.63 21.49 -12.64
C ARG A 212 20.70 22.13 -13.51
N GLN A 213 20.44 22.28 -14.81
CA GLN A 213 21.37 22.95 -15.74
C GLN A 213 21.50 24.43 -15.40
N GLU A 214 20.39 25.14 -15.21
CA GLU A 214 20.39 26.55 -14.80
C GLU A 214 21.14 26.76 -13.48
N ALA A 215 21.01 25.84 -12.51
CA ALA A 215 21.75 25.92 -11.26
C ALA A 215 23.27 25.85 -11.48
N LEU A 216 23.75 25.05 -12.43
CA LEU A 216 25.18 24.96 -12.77
C LEU A 216 25.68 26.26 -13.41
N GLU A 217 24.88 26.86 -14.30
CA GLU A 217 25.21 28.14 -14.95
C GLU A 217 25.29 29.27 -13.91
N LEU A 218 24.31 29.36 -13.01
CA LEU A 218 24.31 30.35 -11.93
C LEU A 218 25.44 30.17 -10.91
N ASP A 219 25.92 28.94 -10.70
CA ASP A 219 27.10 28.69 -9.86
C ASP A 219 28.37 29.18 -10.56
N ALA A 220 28.52 28.92 -11.86
CA ALA A 220 29.66 29.38 -12.67
C ALA A 220 29.74 30.92 -12.77
N GLU A 221 28.59 31.61 -12.86
CA GLU A 221 28.54 33.08 -12.88
C GLU A 221 28.98 33.74 -11.56
N LYS A 222 28.88 33.03 -10.43
CA LYS A 222 29.31 33.54 -9.11
C LYS A 222 30.81 33.37 -8.84
N GLU A 223 31.49 32.51 -9.60
CA GLU A 223 32.93 32.26 -9.49
C GLU A 223 33.77 33.21 -10.36
N LEU A 224 33.12 34.05 -11.18
CA LEU A 224 33.70 35.09 -12.03
C LEU A 224 33.71 36.47 -11.34
#